data_AF-A0A940U810-F1
#
_entry.id   AF-A0A940U810-F1
#
_cell.length_a   1.000
_cell.length_b   1.000
_cell.length_c   1.000
_cell.angle_alpha   90.00
_cell.angle_beta   90.00
_cell.angle_gamma   90.00
#
_symmetry.space_group_name_H-M   'P 1'
#
loop_
_entity.id
_entity.type
_entity.pdbx_description
1 polymer ?
#
loop_
_entity_poly.entity_id
_entity_poly.type
_entity_poly.pdbx_seq_one_letter_code
_entity_poly.pdbx_strand_id
1 'polypeptide(L)'
;MKRHLKWIIPAAAVVVVVIVFGYLKFFTWNPERQVLAMINDRKITVAQFDRELGKVPSPFQEVFREEPKQYLDQVITKEIVMQEARRLGVKADPAAKGEDVDLSIMQNLLKKEVLDKVQVDAKEVAEVYRQHKDQMGKKSLAEVTPMIEDAIREMKG
;
A
#
# COMPACT_ATOMS: atom_id res chain seq x y z
N MET A 1 57.31 33.72 -21.10
CA MET A 1 55.94 33.52 -20.57
C MET A 1 55.07 32.51 -21.35
N LYS A 2 55.60 31.55 -22.14
CA LYS A 2 54.77 30.62 -22.96
C LYS A 2 54.65 29.17 -22.44
N ARG A 3 55.24 28.85 -21.28
CA ARG A 3 55.30 27.46 -20.76
C ARG A 3 54.09 27.04 -19.93
N HIS A 4 53.44 27.95 -19.20
CA HIS A 4 52.24 27.63 -18.41
C HIS A 4 50.99 27.46 -19.29
N LEU A 5 50.89 28.21 -20.40
CA LEU A 5 49.73 28.15 -21.31
C LEU A 5 49.55 26.77 -21.98
N LYS A 6 50.63 26.01 -22.19
CA LYS A 6 50.59 24.67 -22.77
C LYS A 6 49.92 23.62 -21.87
N TRP A 7 49.88 23.86 -20.55
CA TRP A 7 49.23 22.98 -19.58
C TRP A 7 47.84 23.49 -19.17
N ILE A 8 47.57 24.79 -19.33
CA ILE A 8 46.26 25.39 -19.04
C ILE A 8 45.19 24.94 -20.03
N ILE A 9 45.51 24.85 -21.33
CA ILE A 9 44.55 24.42 -22.37
C ILE A 9 44.05 22.98 -22.15
N PRO A 10 44.92 21.96 -21.94
CA PRO A 10 44.44 20.61 -21.66
C PRO A 10 43.75 20.50 -20.29
N ALA A 11 44.19 21.25 -19.28
CA ALA A 11 43.52 21.29 -17.98
C ALA A 11 42.10 21.89 -18.09
N ALA A 12 41.93 22.99 -18.84
CA ALA A 12 40.63 23.59 -19.10
C ALA A 12 39.71 22.64 -19.89
N ALA A 13 40.25 21.91 -20.88
CA ALA A 13 39.50 20.90 -21.62
C ALA A 13 39.00 19.77 -20.70
N VAL A 14 39.83 19.28 -19.78
CA VAL A 14 39.44 18.26 -18.80
C VAL A 14 38.33 18.79 -17.87
N VAL A 15 38.45 20.03 -17.39
CA VAL A 15 37.41 20.66 -16.55
C VAL A 15 36.09 20.78 -17.30
N VAL A 16 36.11 21.22 -18.56
CA VAL A 16 34.90 21.29 -19.40
C VAL A 16 34.30 19.91 -19.61
N VAL A 17 35.11 18.88 -19.88
CA VAL A 17 34.62 17.49 -20.01
C VAL A 17 33.99 17.00 -18.71
N VAL A 18 34.58 17.29 -17.54
CA VAL A 18 34.00 16.91 -16.24
C VAL A 18 32.69 17.65 -15.97
N ILE A 19 32.60 18.94 -16.29
CA ILE A 19 31.37 19.72 -16.15
C ILE A 19 30.29 19.20 -17.09
N VAL A 20 30.62 18.96 -18.36
CA VAL A 20 29.69 18.41 -19.35
C VAL A 20 29.25 17.00 -18.95
N PHE A 21 30.16 16.15 -18.49
CA PHE A 21 29.85 14.80 -18.03
C PHE A 21 29.00 14.81 -16.76
N GLY A 22 29.27 15.71 -15.82
CA GLY A 22 28.46 15.94 -14.63
C GLY A 22 27.05 16.44 -14.99
N TYR A 23 26.95 17.39 -15.93
CA TYR A 23 25.68 17.90 -16.44
C TYR A 23 24.88 16.82 -17.17
N LEU A 24 25.54 16.00 -18.01
CA LEU A 24 24.90 14.87 -18.69
C LEU A 24 24.43 13.82 -17.69
N LYS A 25 25.25 13.46 -16.68
CA LYS A 25 24.87 12.53 -15.62
C LYS A 25 23.67 13.04 -14.82
N PHE A 26 23.68 14.30 -14.43
CA PHE A 26 22.56 14.95 -13.74
C PHE A 26 21.30 14.99 -14.62
N PHE A 27 21.44 15.30 -15.91
CA PHE A 27 20.33 15.29 -16.88
C PHE A 27 19.76 13.88 -17.13
N THR A 28 20.58 12.83 -16.99
CA THR A 28 20.12 11.43 -17.11
C THR A 28 19.44 10.88 -15.86
N TRP A 29 19.48 11.58 -14.72
CA TRP A 29 18.74 11.17 -13.53
C TRP A 29 17.28 11.56 -13.68
N ASN A 30 16.43 10.59 -13.99
CA ASN A 30 14.98 10.76 -14.03
C ASN A 30 14.31 9.81 -13.03
N PRO A 31 13.72 10.32 -11.93
CA PRO A 31 13.09 9.50 -10.89
C PRO A 31 11.88 8.69 -11.41
N GLU A 32 11.27 9.09 -12.53
CA GLU A 32 10.20 8.32 -13.19
C GLU A 32 10.73 7.06 -13.91
N ARG A 33 12.04 6.96 -14.17
CA ARG A 33 12.65 5.78 -14.82
C ARG A 33 13.32 4.83 -13.85
N GLN A 34 13.59 5.29 -12.63
CA GLN A 34 14.26 4.49 -11.62
C GLN A 34 13.24 3.59 -10.92
N VAL A 35 13.28 2.30 -11.24
CA VAL A 35 12.37 1.29 -10.68
C VAL A 35 12.89 0.84 -9.32
N LEU A 36 12.04 0.93 -8.29
CA LEU A 36 12.29 0.46 -6.93
C LEU A 36 11.75 -0.95 -6.71
N ALA A 37 10.59 -1.27 -7.30
CA ALA A 37 9.99 -2.60 -7.20
C ALA A 37 9.16 -2.92 -8.46
N MET A 38 8.93 -4.21 -8.69
CA MET A 38 8.09 -4.71 -9.78
C MET A 38 7.11 -5.75 -9.21
N ILE A 39 5.82 -5.52 -9.42
CA ILE A 39 4.72 -6.32 -8.90
C ILE A 39 3.90 -6.78 -10.10
N ASN A 40 4.07 -8.05 -10.48
CA ASN A 40 3.59 -8.57 -11.76
C ASN A 40 4.09 -7.65 -12.90
N ASP A 41 3.17 -7.08 -13.69
CA ASP A 41 3.51 -6.18 -14.80
C ASP A 41 3.59 -4.69 -14.38
N ARG A 42 3.37 -4.36 -13.11
CA ARG A 42 3.40 -2.98 -12.60
C ARG A 42 4.75 -2.64 -11.98
N LYS A 43 5.35 -1.54 -12.43
CA LYS A 43 6.58 -0.99 -11.84
C LYS A 43 6.23 0.08 -10.82
N ILE A 44 6.91 0.05 -9.68
CA ILE A 44 6.95 1.13 -8.69
C ILE A 44 8.27 1.87 -8.89
N THR A 45 8.21 3.14 -9.24
CA THR A 45 9.36 4.02 -9.47
C THR A 45 9.64 4.91 -8.27
N VAL A 46 10.81 5.55 -8.23
CA VAL A 46 11.14 6.55 -7.20
C VAL A 46 10.09 7.65 -7.17
N ALA A 47 9.70 8.18 -8.34
CA ALA A 47 8.69 9.24 -8.39
C ALA A 47 7.32 8.79 -7.87
N GLN A 48 6.93 7.53 -8.08
CA GLN A 48 5.69 6.98 -7.50
C GLN A 48 5.80 6.82 -5.99
N PHE A 49 6.93 6.32 -5.50
CA PHE A 49 7.18 6.20 -4.07
C PHE A 49 7.11 7.57 -3.37
N ASP A 50 7.74 8.59 -3.94
CA ASP A 50 7.67 9.96 -3.40
C ASP A 50 6.25 10.54 -3.42
N ARG A 51 5.45 10.20 -4.44
CA ARG A 51 4.03 10.58 -4.50
C ARG A 51 3.20 9.90 -3.41
N GLU A 52 3.43 8.61 -3.15
CA GLU A 52 2.74 7.91 -2.04
C GLU A 52 3.15 8.49 -0.69
N LEU A 53 4.46 8.73 -0.50
CA LEU A 53 4.98 9.36 0.72
C LEU A 53 4.40 10.76 0.94
N GLY A 54 4.19 11.53 -0.14
CA GLY A 54 3.57 12.85 -0.07
C GLY A 54 2.11 12.86 0.38
N LYS A 55 1.40 11.73 0.31
CA LYS A 55 0.04 11.59 0.85
C LYS A 55 0.02 11.40 2.36
N VAL A 56 1.12 10.89 2.93
CA VAL A 56 1.22 10.68 4.37
C VAL A 56 1.20 12.05 5.07
N PRO A 57 0.39 12.27 6.12
CA PRO A 57 0.41 13.54 6.84
C PRO A 57 1.69 13.71 7.67
N SER A 58 2.14 14.97 7.82
CA SER A 58 3.23 15.32 8.75
C SER A 58 2.80 15.05 10.20
N PRO A 59 3.68 14.53 11.09
CA PRO A 59 5.13 14.32 10.93
C PRO A 59 5.52 12.93 10.42
N PHE A 60 4.56 12.04 10.13
CA PHE A 60 4.84 10.65 9.79
C PHE A 60 5.63 10.47 8.49
N GLN A 61 5.60 11.46 7.60
CA GLN A 61 6.46 11.49 6.41
C GLN A 61 7.94 11.33 6.78
N GLU A 62 8.42 12.00 7.83
CA GLU A 62 9.84 11.98 8.19
C GLU A 62 10.26 10.61 8.69
N VAL A 63 9.39 9.96 9.49
CA VAL A 63 9.60 8.59 9.96
C VAL A 63 9.76 7.62 8.78
N PHE A 64 8.91 7.74 7.76
CA PHE A 64 9.02 6.90 6.56
C PHE A 64 10.19 7.28 5.65
N ARG A 65 10.71 8.51 5.72
CA ARG A 65 11.97 8.90 5.05
C ARG A 65 13.19 8.29 5.73
N GLU A 66 13.16 8.15 7.05
CA GLU A 66 14.21 7.48 7.82
C GLU A 66 14.23 5.97 7.52
N GLU A 67 13.06 5.36 7.33
CA GLU A 67 12.92 3.92 7.05
C GLU A 67 12.24 3.63 5.69
N PRO A 68 12.83 4.05 4.55
CA PRO A 68 12.17 4.03 3.24
C PRO A 68 11.90 2.61 2.73
N LYS A 69 12.66 1.61 3.20
CA LYS A 69 12.42 0.20 2.85
C LYS A 69 11.13 -0.32 3.45
N GLN A 70 10.88 -0.07 4.73
CA GLN A 70 9.66 -0.53 5.38
C GLN A 70 8.43 0.13 4.77
N TYR A 71 8.53 1.43 4.46
CA TYR A 71 7.45 2.11 3.77
C TYR A 71 7.26 1.58 2.33
N LEU A 72 8.33 1.24 1.62
CA LEU A 72 8.23 0.63 0.29
C LEU A 72 7.52 -0.73 0.37
N ASP A 73 7.81 -1.54 1.38
CA ASP A 73 7.12 -2.82 1.60
C ASP A 73 5.62 -2.63 1.86
N GLN A 74 5.24 -1.57 2.58
CA GLN A 74 3.82 -1.21 2.76
C GLN A 74 3.16 -0.80 1.44
N VAL A 75 3.84 0.02 0.62
CA VAL A 75 3.35 0.41 -0.70
C VAL A 75 3.19 -0.81 -1.62
N ILE A 76 4.16 -1.74 -1.59
CA ILE A 76 4.11 -2.99 -2.34
C ILE A 76 2.92 -3.84 -1.89
N THR A 77 2.75 -4.02 -0.58
CA THR A 77 1.65 -4.81 0.00
C THR A 77 0.30 -4.22 -0.40
N LYS A 78 0.13 -2.91 -0.25
CA LYS A 78 -1.08 -2.20 -0.70
C LYS A 78 -1.35 -2.46 -2.18
N GLU A 79 -0.34 -2.35 -3.03
CA GLU A 79 -0.50 -2.59 -4.46
C GLU A 79 -0.92 -4.03 -4.78
N ILE A 80 -0.35 -5.03 -4.10
CA ILE A 80 -0.75 -6.44 -4.25
C ILE A 80 -2.23 -6.62 -3.90
N VAL A 81 -2.66 -6.10 -2.75
CA VAL A 81 -4.06 -6.16 -2.29
C VAL A 81 -4.98 -5.48 -3.30
N MET A 82 -4.59 -4.33 -3.83
CA MET A 82 -5.38 -3.61 -4.83
C MET A 82 -5.44 -4.32 -6.19
N GLN A 83 -4.37 -5.02 -6.59
CA GLN A 83 -4.40 -5.87 -7.79
C GLN A 83 -5.37 -7.04 -7.59
N GLU A 84 -5.37 -7.65 -6.41
CA GLU A 84 -6.28 -8.75 -6.08
C GLU A 84 -7.74 -8.29 -6.06
N ALA A 85 -8.02 -7.13 -5.45
CA ALA A 85 -9.33 -6.52 -5.48
C ALA A 85 -9.83 -6.29 -6.91
N ARG A 86 -8.97 -5.77 -7.80
CA ARG A 86 -9.29 -5.58 -9.22
C ARG A 86 -9.53 -6.91 -9.93
N ARG A 87 -8.71 -7.93 -9.67
CA ARG A 87 -8.86 -9.29 -10.22
C ARG A 87 -10.22 -9.89 -9.86
N LEU A 88 -10.68 -9.64 -8.63
CA LEU A 88 -11.94 -10.15 -8.10
C LEU A 88 -13.15 -9.23 -8.35
N GLY A 89 -12.96 -8.10 -9.04
CA GLY A 89 -14.01 -7.14 -9.34
C GLY A 89 -14.58 -6.44 -8.10
N VAL A 90 -13.82 -6.36 -7.01
CA VAL A 90 -14.23 -5.67 -5.78
C VAL A 90 -14.25 -4.16 -6.03
N LYS A 91 -15.34 -3.51 -5.61
CA LYS A 91 -15.55 -2.06 -5.78
C LYS A 91 -15.60 -1.37 -4.42
N ALA A 92 -15.26 -0.09 -4.43
CA ALA A 92 -15.48 0.80 -3.29
C ALA A 92 -16.98 1.03 -3.09
N ASP A 93 -17.33 1.42 -1.88
CA ASP A 93 -18.67 1.87 -1.54
C ASP A 93 -18.96 3.21 -2.23
N PRO A 94 -20.20 3.44 -2.70
CA PRO A 94 -20.56 4.68 -3.40
C PRO A 94 -20.33 5.97 -2.58
N ALA A 95 -20.27 5.86 -1.26
CA ALA A 95 -20.03 6.97 -0.35
C ALA A 95 -18.53 7.31 -0.18
N ALA A 96 -17.62 6.40 -0.50
CA ALA A 96 -16.19 6.60 -0.32
C ALA A 96 -15.64 7.65 -1.30
N LYS A 97 -14.77 8.54 -0.82
CA LYS A 97 -14.18 9.63 -1.62
C LYS A 97 -12.70 9.78 -1.31
N GLY A 98 -11.93 10.18 -2.32
CA GLY A 98 -10.49 10.41 -2.17
C GLY A 98 -9.77 9.14 -1.68
N GLU A 99 -9.03 9.27 -0.58
CA GLU A 99 -8.24 8.17 0.00
C GLU A 99 -9.10 7.06 0.63
N ASP A 100 -10.35 7.36 1.00
CA ASP A 100 -11.27 6.37 1.57
C ASP A 100 -11.71 5.31 0.56
N VAL A 101 -11.57 5.60 -0.74
CA VAL A 101 -11.90 4.66 -1.82
C VAL A 101 -11.03 3.41 -1.74
N ASP A 102 -9.71 3.60 -1.55
CA ASP A 102 -8.78 2.48 -1.42
C ASP A 102 -9.08 1.69 -0.14
N LEU A 103 -9.34 2.37 0.98
CA LEU A 103 -9.70 1.74 2.25
C LEU A 103 -10.97 0.89 2.12
N SER A 104 -12.02 1.43 1.50
CA SER A 104 -13.28 0.73 1.25
C SER A 104 -13.08 -0.51 0.37
N ILE A 105 -12.28 -0.42 -0.70
CA ILE A 105 -11.95 -1.57 -1.55
C ILE A 105 -11.25 -2.66 -0.74
N MET A 106 -10.26 -2.30 0.08
CA MET A 106 -9.52 -3.25 0.90
C MET A 106 -10.40 -3.93 1.95
N GLN A 107 -11.30 -3.18 2.61
CA GLN A 107 -12.28 -3.72 3.56
C GLN A 107 -13.25 -4.69 2.88
N ASN A 108 -13.77 -4.32 1.71
CA ASN A 108 -14.67 -5.19 0.94
C ASN A 108 -13.96 -6.46 0.45
N LEU A 109 -12.68 -6.36 0.10
CA LEU A 109 -11.87 -7.53 -0.25
C LEU A 109 -11.66 -8.43 0.98
N LEU A 110 -11.31 -7.87 2.14
CA LEU A 110 -11.13 -8.62 3.38
C LEU A 110 -12.42 -9.38 3.75
N LYS A 111 -13.57 -8.71 3.69
CA LYS A 111 -14.86 -9.34 3.95
C LYS A 111 -15.09 -10.53 3.03
N LYS A 112 -14.87 -10.34 1.73
CA LYS A 112 -15.09 -11.39 0.72
C LYS A 112 -14.14 -12.57 0.83
N GLU A 113 -12.85 -12.30 1.06
CA GLU A 113 -11.81 -13.34 0.96
C GLU A 113 -11.47 -13.99 2.30
N VAL A 114 -11.76 -13.32 3.42
CA VAL A 114 -11.53 -13.84 4.78
C VAL A 114 -12.86 -14.14 5.45
N LEU A 115 -13.67 -13.13 5.74
CA LEU A 115 -14.88 -13.28 6.58
C LEU A 115 -15.91 -14.23 5.96
N ASP A 116 -16.26 -14.04 4.69
CA ASP A 116 -17.28 -14.83 4.00
C ASP A 116 -16.85 -16.30 3.80
N LYS A 117 -15.55 -16.60 3.90
CA LYS A 117 -15.02 -17.97 3.80
C LYS A 117 -14.93 -18.68 5.16
N VAL A 118 -15.12 -17.96 6.27
CA VAL A 118 -15.15 -18.58 7.60
C VAL A 118 -16.43 -19.41 7.73
N GLN A 119 -16.26 -20.72 7.84
CA GLN A 119 -17.34 -21.64 8.17
C GLN A 119 -17.66 -21.55 9.66
N VAL A 120 -18.94 -21.34 9.97
CA VAL A 120 -19.47 -21.35 11.33
C VAL A 120 -20.26 -22.63 11.51
N ASP A 121 -19.93 -23.41 12.53
CA ASP A 121 -20.67 -24.63 12.87
C ASP A 121 -21.93 -24.26 13.65
N ALA A 122 -23.06 -24.91 13.33
CA ALA A 122 -24.31 -24.78 14.07
C ALA A 122 -24.14 -25.05 15.59
N LYS A 123 -23.18 -25.90 15.97
CA LYS A 123 -22.83 -26.13 17.39
C LYS A 123 -22.26 -24.89 18.07
N GLU A 124 -21.41 -24.14 17.36
CA GLU A 124 -20.82 -22.90 17.89
C GLU A 124 -21.89 -21.83 18.06
N VAL A 125 -22.81 -21.71 17.10
CA VAL A 125 -23.96 -20.80 17.19
C VAL A 125 -24.83 -21.13 18.42
N ALA A 126 -25.12 -22.42 18.62
CA ALA A 126 -25.92 -22.88 19.76
C ALA A 126 -25.22 -22.62 21.11
N GLU A 127 -23.90 -22.80 21.17
CA GLU A 127 -23.09 -22.52 22.35
C GLU A 127 -23.10 -21.02 22.69
N VAL A 128 -22.83 -20.16 21.70
CA VAL A 128 -22.82 -18.71 21.88
C VAL A 128 -24.20 -18.22 22.33
N TYR A 129 -25.27 -18.72 21.71
CA TYR A 129 -26.64 -18.41 22.13
C TYR A 129 -26.91 -18.82 23.58
N ARG A 130 -26.48 -20.03 23.99
CA ARG A 130 -26.70 -20.52 25.35
C ARG A 130 -25.95 -19.67 26.38
N GLN A 131 -24.72 -19.28 26.08
CA GLN A 131 -23.86 -18.48 26.97
C GLN A 131 -24.35 -17.03 27.09
N HIS A 132 -24.98 -16.48 26.06
CA HIS A 132 -25.41 -15.07 26.01
C HIS A 132 -26.93 -14.90 25.98
N LYS A 133 -27.69 -15.95 26.32
CA LYS A 133 -29.16 -15.97 26.22
C LYS A 133 -29.83 -14.80 26.94
N ASP A 134 -29.31 -14.45 28.12
CA ASP A 134 -29.83 -13.36 28.94
C ASP A 134 -29.62 -11.98 28.29
N GLN A 135 -28.59 -11.82 27.46
CA GLN A 135 -28.28 -10.60 26.70
C GLN A 135 -29.09 -10.51 25.40
N MET A 136 -29.62 -11.64 24.91
CA MET A 136 -30.36 -11.74 23.64
C MET A 136 -31.85 -11.41 23.79
N GLY A 137 -32.31 -11.20 25.03
CA GLY A 137 -33.72 -10.94 25.35
C GLY A 137 -34.62 -12.14 25.04
N LYS A 138 -35.90 -11.89 24.71
CA LYS A 138 -36.88 -12.95 24.40
C LYS A 138 -36.75 -13.51 22.98
N LYS A 139 -35.67 -13.20 22.26
CA LYS A 139 -35.46 -13.64 20.88
C LYS A 139 -35.10 -15.13 20.83
N SER A 140 -35.71 -15.84 19.90
CA SER A 140 -35.44 -17.25 19.65
C SER A 140 -34.07 -17.43 18.97
N LEU A 141 -33.49 -18.63 19.09
CA LEU A 141 -32.21 -18.98 18.45
C LEU A 141 -32.23 -18.63 16.94
N ALA A 142 -33.29 -18.99 16.23
CA ALA A 142 -33.41 -18.74 14.79
C ALA A 142 -33.38 -17.25 14.42
N GLU A 143 -33.91 -16.37 15.27
CA GLU A 143 -33.91 -14.92 15.03
C GLU A 143 -32.53 -14.29 15.23
N VAL A 144 -31.69 -14.88 16.09
CA VAL A 144 -30.35 -14.36 16.41
C VAL A 144 -29.22 -15.14 15.74
N THR A 145 -29.50 -16.31 15.15
CA THR A 145 -28.54 -17.10 14.36
C THR A 145 -27.72 -16.25 13.38
N PRO A 146 -28.30 -15.44 12.48
CA PRO A 146 -27.49 -14.65 11.54
C PRO A 146 -26.55 -13.66 12.25
N MET A 147 -27.02 -13.03 13.34
CA MET A 147 -26.19 -12.11 14.14
C MET A 147 -25.05 -12.85 14.86
N ILE A 148 -25.31 -14.04 15.38
CA ILE A 148 -24.30 -14.88 16.05
C ILE A 148 -23.29 -15.41 15.03
N GLU A 149 -23.74 -15.86 13.86
CA GLU A 149 -22.86 -16.31 12.79
C GLU A 149 -21.92 -15.19 12.34
N ASP A 150 -22.45 -13.98 12.10
CA ASP A 150 -21.63 -12.83 11.71
C ASP A 150 -20.63 -12.46 12.82
N ALA A 151 -21.04 -12.45 14.09
CA ALA A 151 -20.13 -12.20 15.21
C ALA A 151 -19.03 -13.28 15.34
N ILE A 152 -19.36 -14.55 15.12
CA ILE A 152 -18.36 -15.64 15.13
C ILE A 152 -17.39 -15.49 13.95
N ARG A 153 -17.88 -15.11 12.76
CA ARG A 153 -17.02 -14.85 11.59
C ARG A 153 -16.07 -13.69 11.86
N GLU A 154 -16.55 -12.60 12.44
CA GLU A 154 -15.72 -11.45 12.82
C GLU A 154 -14.69 -11.80 13.91
N MET A 155 -15.00 -12.69 14.85
CA MET A 155 -14.04 -13.14 15.86
C MET A 155 -12.97 -14.09 15.32
N LYS A 156 -13.26 -14.81 14.23
CA LYS A 156 -12.39 -15.84 13.64
C LYS A 156 -11.54 -15.34 12.48
N GLY A 157 -11.99 -14.30 11.76
CA GLY A 157 -11.27 -13.66 10.66
C GLY A 157 -10.29 -12.60 11.15
#